data_AF-A0A1G7EW95-F1
#
_entry.id   AF-A0A1G7EW95-F1
#
_cell.length_a   1.000
_cell.length_b   1.000
_cell.length_c   1.000
_cell.angle_alpha   90.00
_cell.angle_beta   90.00
_cell.angle_gamma   90.00
#
_symmetry.space_group_name_H-M   'P 1'
#
loop_
_entity.id
_entity.type
_entity.pdbx_description
1 polymer ?
#
loop_
_entity_poly.entity_id
_entity_poly.type
_entity_poly.pdbx_seq_one_letter_code
_entity_poly.pdbx_strand_id
1 'polypeptide(L)'
;MIALLLFAALQVPAAETPPADWTALPLLPLPENAGERITYARAEVAAGRCKADPLPDGRSQVVAPVALLLAADGTVRRALPQAIDCPTVEQYTAGYVSTMVRTGTVRTASLRPGWYKATITYQW
;
A
#
# COMPACT_ATOMS: atom_id res chain seq x y z
N MET A 1 -25.89 4.66 45.53
CA MET A 1 -26.02 4.00 44.21
C MET A 1 -25.48 4.94 43.16
N ILE A 2 -24.25 4.74 42.67
CA ILE A 2 -23.64 5.56 41.62
C ILE A 2 -23.83 4.81 40.31
N ALA A 3 -24.61 5.38 39.39
CA ALA A 3 -24.83 4.84 38.06
C ALA A 3 -23.61 5.16 37.19
N LEU A 4 -22.83 4.13 36.82
CA LEU A 4 -21.80 4.24 35.80
C LEU A 4 -22.49 4.28 34.42
N LEU A 5 -22.43 5.45 33.76
CA LEU A 5 -22.77 5.58 32.34
C LEU A 5 -21.60 5.06 31.50
N LEU A 6 -21.76 3.87 30.93
CA LEU A 6 -20.87 3.31 29.91
C LEU A 6 -21.04 4.10 28.60
N PHE A 7 -20.09 4.98 28.29
CA PHE A 7 -19.95 5.55 26.95
C PHE A 7 -19.30 4.48 26.03
N ALA A 8 -20.12 3.78 25.25
CA ALA A 8 -19.63 2.98 24.13
C ALA A 8 -19.31 3.93 22.96
N ALA A 9 -18.03 4.08 22.62
CA ALA A 9 -17.62 4.78 21.41
C ALA A 9 -18.06 3.97 20.19
N LEU A 10 -19.04 4.47 19.43
CA LEU A 10 -19.43 3.92 18.13
C LEU A 10 -18.27 4.10 17.15
N GLN A 11 -17.45 3.08 16.97
CA GLN A 11 -16.46 3.03 15.89
C GLN A 11 -17.22 2.79 14.57
N VAL A 12 -17.23 3.78 13.68
CA VAL A 12 -17.80 3.59 12.35
C VAL A 12 -16.94 2.58 11.60
N PRO A 13 -17.50 1.49 11.05
CA PRO A 13 -16.72 0.57 10.24
C PRO A 13 -16.21 1.34 9.02
N ALA A 14 -14.91 1.23 8.75
CA ALA A 14 -14.33 1.78 7.53
C ALA A 14 -15.02 1.13 6.31
N ALA A 15 -15.32 1.93 5.29
CA ALA A 15 -15.90 1.44 4.05
C ALA A 15 -15.00 0.36 3.42
N GLU A 16 -15.63 -0.68 2.87
CA GLU A 16 -14.91 -1.86 2.38
C GLU A 16 -14.21 -1.63 1.03
N THR A 17 -14.50 -0.50 0.38
CA THR A 17 -13.83 0.01 -0.83
C THR A 17 -13.17 1.36 -0.53
N PRO A 18 -11.98 1.64 -1.10
CA PRO A 18 -11.35 2.94 -0.96
C PRO A 18 -12.16 4.00 -1.73
N PRO A 19 -11.97 5.28 -1.42
CA PRO A 19 -12.44 6.37 -2.28
C PRO A 19 -11.92 6.20 -3.72
N ALA A 20 -12.65 6.76 -4.70
CA ALA A 20 -12.21 6.73 -6.10
C ALA A 20 -10.92 7.54 -6.31
N ASP A 21 -10.78 8.66 -5.60
CA ASP A 21 -9.58 9.49 -5.61
C ASP A 21 -8.68 9.14 -4.42
N TRP A 22 -7.47 8.67 -4.72
CA TRP A 22 -6.50 8.25 -3.71
C TRP A 22 -5.56 9.37 -3.28
N THR A 23 -5.66 10.57 -3.85
CA THR A 23 -4.83 11.71 -3.47
C THR A 23 -5.12 12.19 -2.05
N ALA A 24 -6.35 12.00 -1.57
CA ALA A 24 -6.77 12.34 -0.22
C ALA A 24 -6.47 11.26 0.83
N LEU A 25 -5.98 10.08 0.43
CA LEU A 25 -5.66 9.03 1.38
C LEU A 25 -4.40 9.38 2.18
N PRO A 26 -4.38 9.14 3.51
CA PRO A 26 -3.18 9.28 4.30
C PRO A 26 -2.09 8.33 3.78
N LEU A 27 -0.85 8.81 3.72
CA LEU A 27 0.27 8.01 3.27
C LEU A 27 0.69 7.01 4.34
N LEU A 28 0.94 5.77 3.93
CA LEU A 28 1.65 4.79 4.73
C LEU A 28 3.14 4.88 4.39
N PRO A 29 4.00 5.40 5.29
CA PRO A 29 5.42 5.50 5.03
C PRO A 29 6.04 4.11 4.93
N LEU A 30 6.72 3.84 3.82
CA LEU A 30 7.43 2.59 3.59
C LEU A 30 8.93 2.82 3.82
N PRO A 31 9.66 1.85 4.39
CA PRO A 31 11.10 1.97 4.54
C PRO A 31 11.79 1.99 3.16
N GLU A 32 12.86 2.77 3.06
CA GLU A 32 13.59 3.04 1.80
C GLU A 32 14.31 1.81 1.20
N ASN A 33 14.26 0.65 1.85
CA ASN A 33 15.08 -0.52 1.50
C ASN A 33 14.65 -1.21 0.18
N ALA A 34 15.26 -0.80 -0.94
CA ALA A 34 14.81 -1.05 -2.32
C ALA A 34 15.32 -2.33 -3.01
N GLY A 35 16.32 -3.03 -2.47
CA GLY A 35 17.14 -3.97 -3.25
C GLY A 35 16.40 -5.13 -3.92
N GLU A 36 15.55 -5.86 -3.19
CA GLU A 36 14.89 -7.07 -3.73
C GLU A 36 13.68 -6.76 -4.64
N ARG A 37 13.16 -5.53 -4.56
CA ARG A 37 11.93 -5.09 -5.23
C ARG A 37 12.13 -4.90 -6.74
N ILE A 38 13.30 -4.38 -7.11
CA ILE A 38 13.59 -3.88 -8.47
C ILE A 38 13.68 -5.03 -9.48
N THR A 39 14.23 -6.19 -9.09
CA THR A 39 14.47 -7.33 -9.99
C THR A 39 13.18 -7.84 -10.62
N TYR A 40 12.09 -7.93 -9.85
CA TYR A 40 10.81 -8.42 -10.36
C TYR A 40 10.23 -7.46 -11.42
N ALA A 41 10.05 -6.18 -11.08
CA ALA A 41 9.51 -5.20 -12.02
C ALA A 41 10.36 -5.06 -13.28
N ARG A 42 11.69 -5.06 -13.14
CA ARG A 42 12.61 -5.04 -14.28
C ARG A 42 12.45 -6.26 -15.18
N ALA A 43 12.26 -7.46 -14.61
CA ALA A 43 12.04 -8.68 -15.38
C ALA A 43 10.69 -8.66 -16.13
N GLU A 44 9.64 -8.14 -15.52
CA GLU A 44 8.33 -7.96 -16.17
C GLU A 44 8.41 -7.00 -17.36
N VAL A 45 9.18 -5.92 -17.23
CA VAL A 45 9.44 -4.97 -18.33
C VAL A 45 10.29 -5.61 -19.43
N ALA A 46 11.38 -6.31 -19.07
CA ALA A 46 12.23 -6.99 -20.05
C ALA A 46 11.47 -8.08 -20.83
N ALA A 47 10.46 -8.70 -20.23
CA ALA A 47 9.59 -9.67 -20.88
C ALA A 47 8.43 -9.03 -21.68
N GLY A 48 8.36 -7.70 -21.76
CA GLY A 48 7.34 -6.96 -22.51
C GLY A 48 5.94 -6.99 -21.88
N ARG A 49 5.80 -7.44 -20.64
CA ARG A 49 4.51 -7.50 -19.93
C ARG A 49 4.13 -6.17 -19.28
N CYS A 50 5.11 -5.31 -19.06
CA CYS A 50 4.95 -4.02 -18.41
C CYS A 50 5.75 -2.93 -19.13
N LYS A 51 5.27 -1.68 -19.02
CA LYS A 51 5.99 -0.49 -19.51
C LYS A 51 6.68 0.20 -18.34
N ALA A 52 7.86 0.72 -18.59
CA ALA A 52 8.55 1.60 -17.65
C ALA A 52 8.57 3.03 -18.20
N ASP A 53 8.46 3.98 -17.29
CA ASP A 53 8.63 5.39 -17.59
C ASP A 53 10.12 5.74 -17.63
N PRO A 54 10.60 6.48 -18.65
CA PRO A 54 11.97 6.95 -18.68
C PRO A 54 12.20 8.07 -17.67
N LEU A 55 13.33 8.03 -16.98
CA LEU A 55 13.82 9.12 -16.13
C LEU A 55 14.82 10.01 -16.87
N PRO A 56 14.96 11.30 -16.49
CA PRO A 56 15.88 12.23 -17.14
C PRO A 56 17.37 11.82 -17.09
N ASP A 57 17.74 11.00 -16.11
CA ASP A 57 19.10 10.47 -15.93
C ASP A 57 19.36 9.17 -16.70
N GLY A 58 18.42 8.75 -17.55
CA GLY A 58 18.51 7.54 -18.36
C GLY A 58 18.07 6.26 -17.64
N ARG A 59 17.69 6.34 -16.36
CA ARG A 59 17.08 5.22 -15.64
C ARG A 59 15.64 4.97 -16.11
N SER A 60 15.10 3.83 -15.71
CA SER A 60 13.69 3.47 -15.92
C SER A 60 12.97 3.36 -14.59
N GLN A 61 11.68 3.69 -14.57
CA GLN A 61 10.84 3.62 -13.39
C GLN A 61 9.51 2.89 -13.64
N VAL A 62 9.02 2.18 -12.62
CA VAL A 62 7.62 1.79 -12.50
C VAL A 62 7.12 2.29 -11.14
N VAL A 63 6.01 3.01 -11.13
CA VAL A 63 5.37 3.50 -9.89
C VAL A 63 4.11 2.68 -9.64
N ALA A 64 4.05 1.98 -8.52
CA ALA A 64 2.92 1.11 -8.18
C ALA A 64 2.29 1.53 -6.84
N PRO A 65 1.19 2.30 -6.88
CA PRO A 65 0.41 2.63 -5.71
C PRO A 65 -0.51 1.48 -5.26
N VAL A 66 -0.71 1.36 -3.95
CA VAL A 66 -1.61 0.38 -3.32
C VAL A 66 -2.41 1.08 -2.22
N ALA A 67 -3.72 0.88 -2.22
CA ALA A 67 -4.59 1.24 -1.11
C ALA A 67 -4.67 0.09 -0.09
N LEU A 68 -4.47 0.38 1.19
CA LEU A 68 -4.49 -0.58 2.29
C LEU A 68 -5.58 -0.22 3.28
N LEU A 69 -6.44 -1.18 3.61
CA LEU A 69 -7.42 -1.03 4.68
C LEU A 69 -6.82 -1.60 5.97
N LEU A 70 -6.51 -0.72 6.93
CA LEU A 70 -6.03 -1.11 8.25
C LEU A 70 -7.19 -1.33 9.24
N ALA A 71 -7.11 -2.42 10.00
CA ALA A 71 -7.96 -2.68 11.16
C ALA A 71 -7.50 -1.90 12.39
N ALA A 72 -8.31 -1.94 13.46
CA ALA A 72 -8.03 -1.25 14.72
C ALA A 72 -6.77 -1.76 15.44
N ASP A 73 -6.34 -3.00 15.16
CA ASP A 73 -5.11 -3.61 15.67
C ASP A 73 -3.88 -3.31 14.79
N GLY A 74 -4.05 -2.51 13.73
CA GLY A 74 -3.00 -2.17 12.76
C GLY A 74 -2.75 -3.25 11.70
N THR A 75 -3.52 -4.35 11.67
CA THR A 75 -3.39 -5.39 10.63
C THR A 75 -4.01 -4.94 9.31
N VAL A 76 -3.52 -5.49 8.19
CA VAL A 76 -4.09 -5.25 6.86
C VAL A 76 -5.30 -6.16 6.64
N ARG A 77 -6.48 -5.57 6.43
CA ARG A 77 -7.70 -6.28 6.02
C ARG A 77 -7.80 -6.45 4.51
N ARG A 78 -7.36 -5.43 3.74
CA ARG A 78 -7.36 -5.44 2.27
C ARG A 78 -6.17 -4.67 1.72
N ALA A 79 -5.69 -5.11 0.56
CA ALA A 79 -4.75 -4.39 -0.28
C ALA A 79 -5.30 -4.36 -1.70
N LEU A 80 -5.50 -3.17 -2.25
CA LEU A 80 -6.00 -2.98 -3.61
C LEU A 80 -4.95 -2.20 -4.41
N PRO A 81 -4.39 -2.78 -5.48
CA PRO A 81 -3.47 -2.05 -6.34
C PRO A 81 -4.21 -1.01 -7.18
N GLN A 82 -3.54 0.10 -7.49
CA GLN A 82 -4.00 1.00 -8.54
C GLN A 82 -3.67 0.37 -9.89
N ALA A 83 -4.57 0.49 -10.87
CA ALA A 83 -4.29 0.08 -12.23
C ALA A 83 -3.19 0.99 -12.83
N ILE A 84 -2.10 0.37 -13.28
CA ILE A 84 -0.94 0.98 -13.93
C ILE A 84 -0.61 0.28 -15.26
N ASP A 85 -1.59 -0.44 -15.82
CA ASP A 85 -1.45 -1.29 -17.03
C ASP A 85 -0.34 -2.35 -16.91
N CYS A 86 -0.09 -2.84 -15.70
CA CYS A 86 0.92 -3.86 -15.43
C CYS A 86 0.44 -4.82 -14.32
N PRO A 87 -0.54 -5.71 -14.62
CA PRO A 87 -1.23 -6.52 -13.61
C PRO A 87 -0.30 -7.36 -12.73
N THR A 88 0.84 -7.82 -13.26
CA THR A 88 1.81 -8.63 -12.51
C THR A 88 2.52 -7.81 -11.43
N VAL A 89 3.01 -6.61 -11.75
CA VAL A 89 3.62 -5.71 -10.75
C VAL A 89 2.58 -5.16 -9.78
N GLU A 90 1.36 -4.86 -10.24
CA GLU A 90 0.25 -4.46 -9.39
C GLU A 90 0.00 -5.47 -8.26
N GLN A 91 -0.20 -6.74 -8.63
CA GLN A 91 -0.46 -7.80 -7.65
C GLN A 91 0.76 -8.09 -6.77
N TYR A 92 1.96 -8.10 -7.35
CA TYR A 92 3.20 -8.24 -6.59
C TYR A 92 3.33 -7.14 -5.53
N THR A 93 3.07 -5.88 -5.90
CA THR A 93 3.16 -4.74 -4.98
C THR A 93 2.16 -4.85 -3.85
N ALA A 94 0.90 -5.21 -4.16
CA ALA A 94 -0.13 -5.40 -3.14
C ALA A 94 0.24 -6.49 -2.11
N GLY A 95 0.74 -7.63 -2.58
CA GLY A 95 1.22 -8.72 -1.71
C GLY A 95 2.46 -8.35 -0.91
N TYR A 96 3.41 -7.63 -1.53
CA TYR A 96 4.64 -7.19 -0.90
C TYR A 96 4.36 -6.21 0.25
N VAL A 97 3.55 -5.17 0.02
CA VAL A 97 3.24 -4.20 1.08
C VAL A 97 2.42 -4.84 2.21
N SER A 98 1.48 -5.73 1.88
CA SER A 98 0.75 -6.52 2.88
C SER A 98 1.70 -7.34 3.76
N THR A 99 2.73 -7.94 3.15
CA THR A 99 3.75 -8.70 3.86
C THR A 99 4.55 -7.81 4.79
N MET A 100 4.99 -6.63 4.35
CA MET A 100 5.74 -5.70 5.19
C MET A 100 4.98 -5.27 6.45
N VAL A 101 3.66 -5.06 6.34
CA VAL A 101 2.84 -4.75 7.51
C VAL A 101 2.75 -5.97 8.42
N ARG A 102 2.46 -7.16 7.87
CA ARG A 102 2.33 -8.41 8.63
C ARG A 102 3.63 -8.80 9.36
N THR A 103 4.79 -8.58 8.76
CA THR A 103 6.10 -8.88 9.35
C THR A 103 6.60 -7.78 10.29
N GLY A 104 5.86 -6.68 10.43
CA GLY A 104 6.25 -5.53 11.26
C GLY A 104 7.37 -4.67 10.67
N THR A 105 7.75 -4.89 9.41
CA THR A 105 8.70 -4.04 8.67
C THR A 105 8.16 -2.61 8.52
N VAL A 106 6.84 -2.47 8.38
CA VAL A 106 6.13 -1.19 8.47
C VAL A 106 5.35 -1.16 9.77
N ARG A 107 5.55 -0.11 10.59
CA ARG A 107 4.87 0.07 11.88
C ARG A 107 3.49 0.69 11.68
N THR A 108 2.44 -0.08 11.89
CA THR A 108 1.04 0.35 11.73
C THR A 108 0.23 0.40 13.02
N ALA A 109 0.74 -0.17 14.12
CA ALA A 109 -0.02 -0.32 15.38
C ALA A 109 -0.48 1.01 16.02
N SER A 110 0.18 2.13 15.72
CA SER A 110 -0.20 3.47 16.20
C SER A 110 -1.06 4.25 15.20
N LEU A 111 -1.36 3.67 14.03
CA LEU A 111 -2.19 4.30 13.01
C LEU A 111 -3.68 4.08 13.33
N ARG A 112 -4.52 5.00 12.88
CA ARG A 112 -5.98 4.84 13.00
C ARG A 112 -6.46 3.79 11.99
N PRO A 113 -7.53 3.03 12.28
CA PRO A 113 -8.14 2.17 11.28
C PRO A 113 -8.65 3.00 10.11
N GLY A 114 -8.56 2.46 8.89
CA GLY A 114 -9.00 3.13 7.68
C GLY A 114 -8.10 2.87 6.47
N TRP A 115 -8.41 3.56 5.38
CA TRP A 115 -7.67 3.46 4.13
C TRP A 115 -6.40 4.32 4.16
N TYR A 116 -5.30 3.73 3.70
CA TYR A 116 -4.01 4.38 3.51
C TYR A 116 -3.50 4.13 2.10
N LYS A 117 -2.70 5.06 1.57
CA LYS A 117 -1.97 4.88 0.31
C LYS A 117 -0.51 4.57 0.58
N ALA A 118 -0.03 3.47 0.02
CA ALA A 118 1.38 3.11 -0.05
C ALA A 118 1.84 3.22 -1.50
N THR A 119 3.07 3.68 -1.74
CA THR A 119 3.62 3.75 -3.10
C THR A 119 4.98 3.08 -3.12
N ILE A 120 5.14 2.06 -3.96
CA ILE A 120 6.46 1.51 -4.29
C ILE A 120 6.92 2.12 -5.62
N THR A 121 8.13 2.63 -5.61
CA THR A 121 8.84 3.09 -6.79
C THR A 121 9.95 2.09 -7.11
N TYR A 122 9.83 1.42 -8.25
CA TYR A 122 10.87 0.55 -8.80
C TYR A 122 11.73 1.38 -9.75
N GLN A 123 13.02 1.53 -9.50
CA GLN A 123 13.94 2.29 -10.36
C GLN A 123 15.20 1.48 -10.63
N TRP A 124 15.67 1.47 -11.87
CA TRP A 124 16.92 0.80 -12.28
C TRP A 124 17.60 1.53 -13.44
#